data_AF-A0A257LBZ3-F1
#
_entry.id   AF-A0A257LBZ3-F1
#
_cell.length_a   1.000
_cell.length_b   1.000
_cell.length_c   1.000
_cell.angle_alpha   90.00
_cell.angle_beta   90.00
_cell.angle_gamma   90.00
#
_symmetry.space_group_name_H-M   'P 1'
#
loop_
_entity.id
_entity.type
_entity.pdbx_description
1 polymer ?
#
loop_
_entity_poly.entity_id
_entity_poly.type
_entity_poly.pdbx_seq_one_letter_code
_entity_poly.pdbx_strand_id
1 'polypeptide(L)' 'MLTFNAILKELKDVPVNRLEELYQLVHSMTPAAKQSESMRKKILSFGGAFSDMSEKDYADYLNHIEANRKELFERRIDL' A
#
# COMPACT_ATOMS: atom_id res chain seq x y z
N MET A 1 -19.96 -29.72 -8.98
CA MET A 1 -19.27 -28.41 -9.04
C MET A 1 -18.90 -28.03 -7.62
N LEU A 2 -17.64 -27.68 -7.36
CA LEU A 2 -17.26 -27.11 -6.06
C LEU A 2 -18.00 -25.80 -5.86
N THR A 3 -18.71 -25.66 -4.74
CA THR A 3 -19.39 -24.43 -4.36
C THR A 3 -18.59 -23.73 -3.25
N PHE A 4 -18.66 -22.40 -3.20
CA PHE A 4 -18.00 -21.61 -2.16
C PHE A 4 -18.35 -22.10 -0.74
N ASN A 5 -19.61 -22.48 -0.52
CA ASN A 5 -20.07 -23.01 0.77
C ASN A 5 -19.47 -24.38 1.12
N ALA A 6 -19.16 -25.21 0.13
CA ALA A 6 -18.46 -26.48 0.36
C ALA A 6 -17.01 -26.24 0.79
N ILE A 7 -16.32 -25.32 0.11
CA ILE A 7 -14.93 -24.92 0.45
C ILE A 7 -14.86 -24.34 1.87
N LEU A 8 -15.80 -23.46 2.23
CA LEU A 8 -15.83 -22.87 3.57
C LEU A 8 -16.08 -23.88 4.69
N LYS A 9 -16.82 -24.97 4.42
CA LYS A 9 -17.00 -26.05 5.38
C LYS A 9 -15.69 -26.81 5.58
N GLU A 10 -15.03 -27.20 4.48
CA GLU A 10 -13.76 -27.91 4.55
C GLU A 10 -12.64 -27.09 5.20
N LEU A 11 -12.60 -25.77 4.97
CA LEU A 11 -11.66 -24.86 5.63
C LEU A 11 -11.90 -24.73 7.14
N LYS A 12 -13.17 -24.84 7.60
CA LYS A 12 -13.53 -24.78 9.03
C LYS A 12 -13.15 -26.05 9.79
N ASP A 13 -13.11 -27.18 9.09
CA ASP A 13 -12.76 -28.49 9.67
C ASP A 13 -11.23 -28.71 9.77
N VAL A 14 -10.43 -27.73 9.34
CA VAL A 14 -8.96 -27.78 9.45
C VAL A 14 -8.54 -27.65 10.91
N PRO A 15 -7.71 -28.58 11.41
CA PRO A 15 -7.25 -28.55 12.80
C PRO A 15 -6.36 -27.34 13.08
N VAL A 16 -6.43 -26.83 14.32
CA VAL A 16 -5.79 -25.57 14.76
C VAL A 16 -4.29 -25.53 14.45
N ASN A 17 -3.62 -26.68 14.52
CA ASN A 17 -2.19 -26.83 14.25
C ASN A 17 -1.78 -26.66 12.78
N ARG A 18 -2.74 -26.58 11.84
CA ARG A 18 -2.50 -26.36 10.40
C ARG A 18 -3.11 -25.06 9.89
N LEU A 19 -3.65 -24.21 10.77
CA LEU A 19 -4.24 -22.93 10.38
C LEU A 19 -3.21 -21.99 9.75
N GLU A 20 -1.95 -22.06 10.17
CA GLU A 20 -0.88 -21.23 9.61
C GLU A 20 -0.52 -21.64 8.17
N GLU A 21 -0.41 -22.94 7.91
CA GLU A 21 -0.21 -23.48 6.55
C GLU A 21 -1.40 -23.14 5.64
N LEU A 22 -2.62 -23.27 6.16
CA LEU A 22 -3.85 -22.88 5.47
C LEU A 22 -3.85 -21.39 5.13
N TYR A 23 -3.48 -20.54 6.08
CA TYR A 23 -3.39 -19.10 5.90
C TYR A 23 -2.40 -18.76 4.78
N GLN A 24 -1.20 -19.33 4.81
CA GLN A 24 -0.19 -19.12 3.76
C GLN A 24 -0.68 -19.59 2.39
N LEU A 25 -1.36 -20.74 2.32
CA LEU A 25 -1.91 -21.26 1.07
C LEU A 25 -2.97 -20.32 0.49
N VAL A 26 -3.96 -19.90 1.28
CA VAL A 26 -5.00 -18.95 0.85
C VAL A 26 -4.37 -17.61 0.43
N HIS A 27 -3.37 -17.14 1.16
CA HIS A 27 -2.68 -15.90 0.84
C HIS A 27 -1.85 -15.99 -0.45
N SER A 28 -1.26 -17.15 -0.74
CA SER A 28 -0.54 -17.39 -2.00
C SER A 28 -1.48 -17.46 -3.22
N MET A 29 -2.71 -17.97 -3.01
CA MET A 29 -3.75 -18.02 -4.04
C MET A 29 -4.43 -16.66 -4.23
N THR A 30 -4.36 -15.80 -3.21
CA THR A 30 -4.82 -14.42 -3.33
C THR A 30 -3.79 -13.69 -4.18
N PRO A 31 -4.14 -13.19 -5.38
CA PRO A 31 -3.21 -12.40 -6.15
C PRO A 31 -2.84 -11.19 -5.29
N ALA A 32 -1.58 -11.13 -4.82
CA ALA A 32 -1.00 -9.94 -4.20
C ALA A 32 -1.44 -8.78 -5.09
N ALA A 33 -2.27 -7.88 -4.54
CA ALA A 33 -3.06 -6.92 -5.32
C ALA A 33 -2.18 -6.41 -6.45
N LYS A 34 -2.37 -6.96 -7.66
CA LYS A 34 -1.47 -6.66 -8.78
C LYS A 34 -1.61 -5.17 -8.92
N GLN A 35 -0.57 -4.41 -8.56
CA GLN A 35 -0.55 -3.00 -8.92
C GLN A 35 -0.82 -3.01 -10.40
N SER A 36 -2.00 -2.53 -10.79
CA SER A 36 -2.41 -2.62 -12.17
C SER A 36 -1.31 -1.96 -12.98
N GLU A 37 -0.99 -2.50 -14.15
CA GLU A 37 0.03 -1.91 -14.99
C GLU A 37 -0.24 -0.39 -15.21
N SER A 38 -1.52 0.01 -15.20
CA SER A 38 -1.96 1.39 -15.16
C SER A 38 -1.53 2.17 -13.92
N MET A 39 -1.62 1.60 -12.72
CA MET A 39 -1.13 2.21 -11.47
C MET A 39 0.39 2.36 -11.50
N ARG A 40 1.10 1.32 -11.95
CA ARG A 40 2.57 1.39 -12.10
C ARG A 40 2.98 2.48 -13.09
N LYS A 41 2.32 2.55 -14.26
CA LYS A 41 2.56 3.61 -15.25
C LYS A 41 2.26 5.00 -14.69
N LYS A 42 1.20 5.15 -13.89
CA LYS A 42 0.84 6.41 -13.23
C LYS A 42 1.89 6.85 -12.19
N ILE A 43 2.43 5.91 -11.40
CA ILE A 43 3.52 6.23 -10.47
C ILE A 43 4.77 6.67 -11.25
N LEU A 44 5.12 5.95 -12.31
CA LEU A 44 6.29 6.26 -13.13
C LEU A 44 6.14 7.58 -13.91
N SER A 45 4.93 8.01 -14.26
CA SER A 45 4.71 9.32 -14.91
C SER A 45 5.05 10.51 -14.02
N PHE A 46 5.15 10.33 -12.70
CA PHE A 46 5.67 11.37 -11.80
C PHE A 46 7.19 11.35 -11.69
N GLY A 47 7.86 10.29 -12.17
CA GLY A 47 9.31 10.21 -12.25
C GLY A 47 9.83 11.27 -13.22
N GLY A 48 10.62 12.22 -12.71
CA GLY A 48 11.11 13.34 -13.51
C GLY A 48 10.20 14.58 -13.49
N ALA A 49 9.15 14.62 -12.67
CA ALA A 49 8.31 15.83 -12.52
C ALA A 49 9.10 17.08 -12.06
N PHE A 50 10.29 16.89 -11.51
CA PHE A 50 11.20 17.94 -11.09
C PHE A 50 12.48 18.02 -11.93
N SER A 51 12.54 17.38 -13.11
CA SER A 51 13.75 17.37 -13.96
C SER A 51 14.17 18.75 -14.44
N ASP A 52 13.21 19.65 -14.60
CA ASP A 52 13.43 21.00 -15.12
C ASP A 52 13.68 22.02 -13.99
N MET A 53 13.67 21.56 -12.74
CA MET A 53 13.88 22.39 -11.56
C MET A 53 15.38 22.46 -11.24
N SER A 54 15.86 23.66 -10.91
CA SER A 54 17.24 23.79 -10.43
C SER A 54 17.40 23.10 -9.09
N GLU A 55 18.62 22.63 -8.76
CA GLU A 55 18.90 22.03 -7.45
C GLU A 55 18.54 22.96 -6.29
N LYS A 56 18.74 24.27 -6.49
CA LYS A 56 18.39 25.29 -5.50
C LYS A 56 16.89 25.35 -5.27
N ASP A 57 16.10 25.47 -6.34
CA ASP A 57 14.64 25.55 -6.23
C ASP A 57 14.06 24.26 -5.65
N TYR A 58 14.66 23.11 -5.98
CA TYR A 58 14.28 21.83 -5.41
C TYR A 58 14.58 21.75 -3.91
N ALA A 59 15.75 22.23 -3.46
CA ALA A 59 16.10 22.31 -2.05
C ALA A 59 15.16 23.26 -1.27
N ASP A 60 14.85 24.42 -1.84
CA ASP A 60 13.91 25.38 -1.26
C ASP A 60 12.49 24.79 -1.15
N TYR A 61 12.05 24.05 -2.18
CA TYR A 61 10.79 23.31 -2.14
C TYR A 61 10.76 22.27 -1.01
N LEU A 62 11.83 21.48 -0.84
CA LEU A 62 11.92 20.47 0.23
C LEU A 62 11.85 21.12 1.62
N ASN A 63 12.57 22.21 1.83
CA ASN A 63 12.54 22.97 3.08
C ASN A 63 11.13 23.49 3.40
N HIS A 64 10.44 24.02 2.40
CA HIS A 64 9.07 24.51 2.56
C HIS A 64 8.07 23.38 2.88
N ILE A 65 8.21 22.22 2.24
CA ILE A 65 7.37 21.04 2.54
C ILE A 65 7.62 20.53 3.96
N GLU A 66 8.87 20.50 4.41
CA GLU A 66 9.20 20.07 5.77
C GLU A 66 8.62 21.02 6.83
N ALA A 67 8.77 22.33 6.63
CA ALA A 67 8.22 23.34 7.52
C ALA A 67 6.69 23.25 7.62
N ASN A 68 5.99 23.15 6.49
CA ASN A 68 4.53 22.97 6.47
C ASN A 68 4.09 21.68 7.16
N ARG A 69 4.85 20.59 6.99
CA ARG A 69 4.53 19.33 7.67
C ARG A 69 4.62 19.49 9.18
N LYS A 70 5.68 20.13 9.68
CA LYS A 70 5.82 20.42 11.11
C LYS A 70 4.64 21.27 11.61
N GLU A 71 4.31 22.36 10.92
CA GLU A 71 3.21 23.24 11.30
C GLU A 71 1.84 22.52 11.33
N LEU A 72 1.54 21.67 10.34
CA LEU A 72 0.29 20.95 10.26
C LEU A 72 0.13 19.88 11.35
N PHE A 73 1.21 19.19 11.72
CA PHE A 73 1.18 18.08 12.68
C PHE A 73 1.54 18.48 14.12
N GLU A 74 2.17 19.64 14.32
CA GLU A 74 2.42 20.24 15.65
C GLU A 74 1.32 21.20 16.07
N ARG A 75 0.26 21.33 15.25
CA ARG A 75 -0.90 22.17 15.55
C ARG A 75 -1.59 21.65 16.81
N ARG A 76 -1.41 22.37 17.92
CA ARG A 76 -2.20 22.15 19.14
C ARG A 76 -3.64 22.59 18.84
N ILE A 77 -4.52 21.61 18.70
CA ILE A 77 -5.96 21.86 18.66
C ILE A 77 -6.37 22.04 20.12
N ASP A 78 -6.67 23.26 20.53
CA ASP A 78 -7.39 23.50 21.78
C ASP A 78 -8.83 22.99 21.57
N LEU A 79 -9.10 21.78 22.10
CA LEU A 79 -10.40 21.11 22.08
C LEU A 79 -11.26 21.54 23.28
#